data_AF-A0AA42CM00-F1
#
_entry.id   AF-A0AA42CM00-F1
#
_cell.length_a   1.000
_cell.length_b   1.000
_cell.length_c   1.000
_cell.angle_alpha   90.00
_cell.angle_beta   90.00
_cell.angle_gamma   90.00
#
_symmetry.space_group_name_H-M   'P 1'
#
loop_
_entity.id
_entity.type
_entity.pdbx_description
1 polymer ?
#
loop_
_entity_poly.entity_id
_entity_poly.type
_entity_poly.pdbx_seq_one_letter_code
_entity_poly.pdbx_strand_id
1 'polypeptide(L)'
;MSTSPNLQLPFLDANQNQKHVTHNAALSILDALVNCNVVSTVLTSPPTGPGDGQCWIVGAGATGAWAGKDLQLAAWQDGAWSFFVPKTGFTAFSDDRAALLAWTGATWAPAVPATGGASSAATSFVQALIFG
;
A
#
# COMPACT_ATOMS: atom_id res chain seq x y z
N MET A 1 -10.36 11.58 -19.54
CA MET A 1 -10.60 10.93 -18.25
C MET A 1 -9.47 9.95 -17.97
N SER A 2 -8.54 10.34 -17.10
CA SER A 2 -7.57 9.41 -16.51
C SER A 2 -8.19 8.69 -15.31
N THR A 3 -7.63 7.55 -14.92
CA THR A 3 -8.07 6.73 -13.78
C THR A 3 -6.92 6.51 -12.81
N SER A 4 -7.25 6.18 -11.56
CA SER A 4 -6.26 5.74 -10.57
C SER A 4 -5.67 4.37 -10.94
N PRO A 5 -4.41 4.08 -10.60
CA PRO A 5 -3.71 2.89 -11.10
C PRO A 5 -4.27 1.56 -10.57
N ASN A 6 -4.62 1.47 -9.29
CA ASN A 6 -5.01 0.18 -8.69
C ASN A 6 -6.50 -0.12 -8.81
N LEU A 7 -7.35 0.85 -8.43
CA LEU A 7 -8.80 0.70 -8.33
C LEU A 7 -9.54 1.19 -9.57
N GLN A 8 -8.83 1.79 -10.53
CA GLN A 8 -9.42 2.35 -11.75
C GLN A 8 -10.51 3.39 -11.48
N LEU A 9 -10.34 4.19 -10.41
CA LEU A 9 -11.28 5.25 -10.05
C LEU A 9 -11.13 6.41 -11.03
N PRO A 10 -12.22 6.90 -11.65
CA PRO A 10 -12.15 8.00 -12.60
C PRO A 10 -11.80 9.31 -11.90
N PHE A 11 -10.77 9.99 -12.39
CA PHE A 11 -10.41 11.33 -11.93
C PHE A 11 -11.31 12.39 -12.57
N LEU A 12 -11.52 13.48 -11.83
CA LEU A 12 -12.16 14.67 -12.38
C LEU A 12 -11.19 15.38 -13.33
N ASP A 13 -11.68 15.75 -14.51
CA ASP A 13 -10.94 16.60 -15.44
C ASP A 13 -10.68 18.00 -14.84
N ALA A 14 -9.63 18.65 -15.33
CA ALA A 14 -9.27 20.01 -14.93
C ALA A 14 -10.39 21.03 -15.20
N ASN A 15 -10.25 22.24 -14.65
CA ASN A 15 -11.18 23.36 -14.83
C ASN A 15 -12.59 23.20 -14.22
N GLN A 16 -12.80 22.22 -13.35
CA GLN A 16 -14.02 22.08 -12.53
C GLN A 16 -13.97 22.95 -11.25
N ASN A 17 -13.70 24.25 -11.40
CA ASN A 17 -13.52 25.19 -10.28
C ASN A 17 -12.49 24.70 -9.23
N GLN A 18 -11.36 24.17 -9.71
CA GLN A 18 -10.27 23.60 -8.90
C GLN A 18 -10.66 22.43 -7.96
N LYS A 19 -11.91 21.95 -7.96
CA LYS A 19 -12.33 20.79 -7.14
C LYS A 19 -11.57 19.51 -7.49
N HIS A 20 -11.15 19.37 -8.75
CA HIS A 20 -10.34 18.25 -9.21
C HIS A 20 -9.06 18.09 -8.41
N VAL A 21 -8.44 19.17 -7.93
CA VAL A 21 -7.18 19.11 -7.18
C VAL A 21 -7.35 18.33 -5.87
N THR A 22 -8.27 18.77 -5.01
CA THR A 22 -8.48 18.15 -3.70
C THR A 22 -9.19 16.81 -3.80
N HIS A 23 -10.13 16.66 -4.75
CA HIS A 23 -10.85 15.41 -4.94
C HIS A 23 -9.95 14.31 -5.49
N ASN A 24 -9.16 14.58 -6.54
CA ASN A 24 -8.27 13.57 -7.11
C ASN A 24 -7.18 13.19 -6.11
N ALA A 25 -6.68 14.14 -5.30
CA ALA A 25 -5.77 13.81 -4.20
C ALA A 25 -6.38 12.83 -3.20
N ALA A 26 -7.66 13.00 -2.82
CA ALA A 26 -8.34 12.05 -1.96
C ALA A 26 -8.53 10.67 -2.61
N LEU A 27 -8.80 10.63 -3.92
CA LEU A 27 -8.89 9.38 -4.69
C LEU A 27 -7.54 8.65 -4.76
N SER A 28 -6.44 9.35 -4.97
CA SER A 28 -5.07 8.79 -4.92
C SER A 28 -4.73 8.19 -3.55
N ILE A 29 -5.21 8.80 -2.46
CA ILE A 29 -5.05 8.23 -1.11
C ILE A 29 -5.86 6.93 -0.98
N LEU A 30 -7.11 6.92 -1.44
CA LEU A 30 -7.95 5.72 -1.39
C LEU A 30 -7.37 4.58 -2.24
N ASP A 31 -6.84 4.90 -3.42
CA ASP A 31 -6.25 3.95 -4.34
C ASP A 31 -5.02 3.21 -3.76
N ALA A 32 -4.23 3.89 -2.93
CA ALA A 32 -3.09 3.27 -2.25
C ALA A 32 -3.49 2.45 -1.01
N LEU A 33 -4.52 2.88 -0.29
CA LEU A 33 -4.85 2.33 1.03
C LEU A 33 -5.91 1.23 0.99
N VAL A 34 -6.84 1.28 0.03
CA VAL A 34 -7.83 0.22 -0.16
C VAL A 34 -7.17 -0.95 -0.88
N ASN A 35 -7.36 -2.16 -0.34
CA ASN A 35 -6.69 -3.38 -0.84
C ASN A 35 -5.16 -3.22 -0.90
N CYS A 36 -4.59 -2.50 0.08
CA CYS A 36 -3.18 -2.16 0.11
C CYS A 36 -2.29 -3.40 -0.03
N ASN A 37 -1.69 -3.55 -1.21
CA ASN A 37 -0.74 -4.60 -1.53
C ASN A 37 0.66 -3.99 -1.60
N VAL A 38 1.58 -4.52 -0.80
CA VAL A 38 2.96 -4.05 -0.72
C VAL A 38 3.90 -5.09 -1.31
N VAL A 39 4.76 -4.61 -2.20
CA VAL A 39 5.75 -5.42 -2.91
C VAL A 39 6.83 -5.94 -1.94
N SER A 40 7.27 -5.11 -1.00
CA SER A 40 8.25 -5.51 0.00
C SER A 40 8.11 -4.75 1.32
N THR A 41 8.55 -5.41 2.40
CA THR A 41 8.56 -4.89 3.77
C THR A 41 9.95 -4.73 4.39
N VAL A 42 11.01 -5.06 3.64
CA VAL A 42 12.39 -5.10 4.15
C VAL A 42 13.32 -4.07 3.49
N LEU A 43 12.87 -3.42 2.41
CA LEU A 43 13.70 -2.44 1.70
C LEU A 43 13.86 -1.16 2.52
N THR A 44 15.11 -0.70 2.64
CA THR A 44 15.46 0.56 3.30
C THR A 44 15.82 1.67 2.32
N SER A 45 15.84 1.37 1.02
CA SER A 45 16.05 2.35 -0.05
C SER A 45 14.99 2.17 -1.13
N PRO A 46 14.52 3.25 -1.76
CA PRO A 46 13.54 3.16 -2.84
C PRO A 46 14.07 2.31 -4.00
N PRO A 47 13.24 1.43 -4.60
CA PRO A 47 13.62 0.69 -5.80
C PRO A 47 13.83 1.63 -6.99
N THR A 48 14.63 1.19 -7.96
CA THR A 48 14.83 1.92 -9.22
C THR A 48 13.68 1.63 -10.19
N GLY A 49 12.95 2.66 -10.60
CA GLY A 49 11.85 2.52 -11.57
C GLY A 49 10.60 1.81 -11.00
N PRO A 50 10.04 2.28 -9.87
CA PRO A 50 8.76 1.76 -9.38
C PRO A 50 7.65 1.99 -10.43
N GLY A 51 6.78 0.99 -10.59
CA GLY A 51 5.56 1.09 -11.36
C GLY A 51 4.51 1.92 -10.61
N ASP A 52 3.64 2.60 -11.36
CA ASP A 52 2.54 3.38 -10.78
C ASP A 52 1.58 2.49 -9.98
N GLY A 53 1.13 2.95 -8.82
CA GLY A 53 0.27 2.22 -7.89
C GLY A 53 0.99 1.26 -6.95
N GLN A 54 2.27 0.96 -7.19
CA GLN A 54 3.03 0.05 -6.32
C GLN A 54 3.29 0.66 -4.94
N CYS A 55 3.22 -0.19 -3.91
CA CYS A 55 3.43 0.21 -2.53
C CYS A 55 4.50 -0.64 -1.83
N TRP A 56 5.08 -0.08 -0.76
CA TRP A 56 6.08 -0.71 0.09
C TRP A 56 5.86 -0.34 1.55
N ILE A 57 6.26 -1.21 2.47
CA ILE A 57 6.51 -0.80 3.85
C ILE A 57 8.00 -0.47 3.95
N VAL A 58 8.30 0.77 4.33
CA VAL A 58 9.68 1.25 4.46
C VAL A 58 10.35 0.54 5.64
N GLY A 59 11.46 -0.14 5.36
CA GLY A 59 12.29 -0.78 6.38
C GLY A 59 12.95 0.24 7.31
N ALA A 60 13.29 -0.20 8.52
CA ALA A 60 14.03 0.64 9.48
C ALA A 60 15.46 0.92 8.99
N GLY A 61 15.93 2.16 9.19
CA GLY A 61 17.19 2.66 8.62
C GLY A 61 17.01 3.20 7.20
N ALA A 62 15.87 3.82 6.91
CA ALA A 62 15.51 4.28 5.57
C ALA A 62 16.49 5.35 5.02
N THR A 63 16.74 5.31 3.72
CA THR A 63 17.72 6.15 3.01
C THR A 63 17.15 6.76 1.74
N GLY A 64 17.88 7.71 1.15
CA GLY A 64 17.45 8.38 -0.09
C GLY A 64 16.11 9.09 0.08
N ALA A 65 15.20 8.91 -0.88
CA ALA A 65 13.85 9.50 -0.81
C ALA A 65 13.01 8.99 0.36
N TRP A 66 13.38 7.86 0.98
CA TRP A 66 12.66 7.26 2.10
C TRP A 66 13.23 7.68 3.47
N ALA A 67 14.30 8.49 3.51
CA ALA A 67 14.96 8.88 4.76
C ALA A 67 13.98 9.51 5.77
N GLY A 68 13.96 8.98 7.01
CA GLY A 68 13.06 9.42 8.08
C GLY A 68 11.59 8.98 7.92
N LYS A 69 11.31 8.05 6.99
CA LYS A 69 9.97 7.47 6.76
C LYS A 69 9.91 6.00 7.18
N ASP A 70 10.76 5.60 8.12
CA ASP A 70 10.82 4.24 8.66
C ASP A 70 9.44 3.75 9.08
N LEU A 71 9.13 2.51 8.71
CA LEU A 71 7.88 1.79 9.01
C LEU A 71 6.60 2.39 8.38
N GLN A 72 6.70 3.49 7.64
CA GLN A 72 5.58 4.07 6.90
C GLN A 72 5.27 3.26 5.64
N LEU A 73 4.03 3.40 5.15
CA LEU A 73 3.70 2.94 3.81
C LEU A 73 4.20 3.97 2.80
N ALA A 74 4.95 3.53 1.80
CA ALA A 74 5.37 4.34 0.66
C ALA A 74 4.65 3.84 -0.59
N ALA A 75 3.88 4.71 -1.25
CA ALA A 75 3.23 4.44 -2.52
C ALA A 75 3.87 5.27 -3.63
N TRP A 76 4.06 4.69 -4.81
CA TRP A 76 4.48 5.42 -5.99
C TRP A 76 3.28 5.73 -6.87
N GLN A 77 2.97 7.02 -7.06
CA GLN A 77 1.82 7.47 -7.84
C GLN A 77 2.16 8.77 -8.56
N ASP A 78 1.76 8.87 -9.82
CA ASP A 78 1.96 10.05 -10.69
C ASP A 78 3.42 10.52 -10.70
N GLY A 79 4.36 9.54 -10.70
CA GLY A 79 5.79 9.82 -10.72
C GLY A 79 6.37 10.38 -9.40
N ALA A 80 5.65 10.26 -8.29
CA ALA A 80 6.08 10.75 -6.98
C ALA A 80 5.83 9.75 -5.84
N TRP A 81 6.62 9.87 -4.77
CA TRP A 81 6.42 9.12 -3.54
C TRP A 81 5.37 9.79 -2.64
N SER A 82 4.35 9.03 -2.27
CA SER A 82 3.39 9.38 -1.21
C SER A 82 3.65 8.51 0.02
N PHE A 83 3.71 9.12 1.19
CA PHE A 83 3.97 8.41 2.45
C PHE A 83 2.79 8.48 3.39
N PHE A 84 2.45 7.36 4.02
CA PHE A 84 1.35 7.24 4.95
C PHE A 84 1.84 6.69 6.30
N VAL A 85 1.59 7.46 7.36
CA VAL A 85 1.86 7.02 8.74
C VAL A 85 0.79 6.01 9.14
N PRO A 86 1.14 4.75 9.43
CA PRO A 86 0.16 3.74 9.79
C PRO A 86 -0.45 4.03 11.16
N LYS A 87 -1.76 3.79 11.29
CA LYS A 87 -2.47 3.79 12.58
C LYS A 87 -2.72 2.36 13.03
N THR A 88 -2.87 2.15 14.34
CA THR A 88 -3.16 0.80 14.87
C THR A 88 -4.38 0.21 14.16
N GLY A 89 -4.24 -1.03 13.66
CA GLY A 89 -5.26 -1.72 12.87
C GLY A 89 -5.18 -1.49 11.36
N PHE A 90 -4.27 -0.64 10.86
CA PHE A 90 -3.96 -0.60 9.42
C PHE A 90 -3.47 -1.97 8.95
N THR A 91 -3.94 -2.40 7.79
CA THR A 91 -3.56 -3.67 7.19
C THR A 91 -2.94 -3.46 5.81
N ALA A 92 -2.01 -4.34 5.45
CA ALA A 92 -1.42 -4.41 4.13
C ALA A 92 -1.07 -5.86 3.84
N PHE A 93 -1.36 -6.33 2.62
CA PHE A 93 -0.89 -7.63 2.16
C PHE A 93 0.53 -7.49 1.64
N SER A 94 1.46 -8.31 2.13
CA SER A 94 2.84 -8.32 1.66
C SER A 94 3.04 -9.47 0.67
N ASP A 95 3.46 -9.13 -0.55
CA ASP A 95 3.81 -10.11 -1.57
C ASP A 95 5.08 -10.86 -1.18
N ASP A 96 6.08 -10.18 -0.62
CA ASP A 96 7.35 -10.80 -0.22
C ASP A 96 7.18 -11.88 0.87
N ARG A 97 6.18 -11.72 1.74
CA ARG A 97 5.87 -12.67 2.82
C ARG A 97 4.66 -13.55 2.52
N ALA A 98 3.93 -13.29 1.44
CA ALA A 98 2.63 -13.88 1.13
C ALA A 98 1.67 -13.87 2.35
N ALA A 99 1.60 -12.74 3.06
CA ALA A 99 0.86 -12.64 4.32
C ALA A 99 0.19 -11.29 4.51
N LEU A 100 -0.99 -11.30 5.14
CA LEU A 100 -1.64 -10.10 5.62
C LEU A 100 -0.94 -9.61 6.89
N LEU A 101 -0.43 -8.39 6.85
CA LEU A 101 0.20 -7.72 7.98
C LEU A 101 -0.76 -6.67 8.55
N ALA A 102 -0.70 -6.48 9.87
CA ALA A 102 -1.39 -5.43 10.59
C ALA A 102 -0.39 -4.60 11.40
N TRP A 103 -0.59 -3.29 11.45
CA TRP A 103 0.17 -2.39 12.29
C TRP A 103 -0.32 -2.47 13.73
N THR A 104 0.59 -2.82 14.65
CA THR A 104 0.30 -2.97 16.08
C THR A 104 0.30 -1.65 16.86
N GLY A 105 0.73 -0.56 16.23
CA GLY A 105 1.07 0.70 16.89
C GLY A 105 2.58 0.95 16.99
N ALA A 106 3.40 -0.10 16.81
CA ALA A 106 4.86 0.01 16.85
C ALA A 106 5.57 -0.81 15.75
N THR A 107 4.96 -1.90 15.27
CA THR A 107 5.53 -2.74 14.21
C THR A 107 4.44 -3.32 13.33
N TRP A 108 4.81 -3.69 12.10
CA TRP A 108 4.01 -4.56 11.26
C TRP A 108 4.18 -6.00 11.71
N ALA A 109 3.07 -6.70 11.95
CA ALA A 109 3.04 -8.10 12.36
C ALA A 109 1.97 -8.87 11.58
N PRO A 110 2.08 -10.20 11.41
CA PRO A 110 1.01 -10.99 10.79
C PRO A 110 -0.34 -10.76 11.47
N ALA A 111 -1.36 -10.42 10.69
CA ALA A 111 -2.71 -10.14 11.19
C ALA A 111 -3.42 -11.42 11.70
N VAL A 112 -3.03 -12.57 11.18
CA VAL A 112 -3.50 -13.88 11.61
C VAL A 112 -2.27 -14.66 12.12
N PRO A 113 -2.29 -15.21 13.34
CA PRO A 113 -1.20 -16.06 13.82
C PRO A 113 -1.07 -17.28 12.89
N ALA A 114 0.17 -17.65 12.54
CA ALA A 114 0.41 -18.86 11.78
C ALA A 114 -0.05 -20.08 12.59
N THR A 115 -1.27 -20.55 12.34
CA THR A 115 -1.76 -21.79 12.91
C THR A 115 -0.89 -22.90 12.33
N GLY A 116 -0.05 -23.51 13.16
CA GLY A 116 0.77 -24.65 12.78
C GLY A 116 -0.14 -25.80 12.35
N GLY A 117 -0.42 -25.90 11.07
CA GLY A 117 -1.29 -26.92 10.50
C GLY A 117 -1.52 -26.64 9.03
N ALA A 118 -0.82 -27.40 8.18
CA ALA A 118 -1.17 -27.49 6.77
C ALA A 118 -2.61 -28.01 6.65
N SER A 119 -3.56 -27.11 6.41
CA SER A 119 -4.84 -27.46 5.84
C SER A 119 -5.07 -26.53 4.65
N SER A 120 -5.26 -27.13 3.49
CA SER A 120 -5.40 -26.54 2.15
C SER A 120 -6.64 -25.65 1.97
N ALA A 121 -7.18 -25.08 3.06
CA ALA A 121 -8.34 -24.20 3.06
C ALA A 121 -7.98 -22.71 3.33
N ALA A 122 -6.77 -22.42 3.87
CA ALA A 122 -6.39 -21.04 4.21
C ALA A 122 -6.00 -20.18 2.99
N THR A 123 -5.59 -20.80 1.87
CA THR A 123 -5.28 -20.06 0.63
C THR A 123 -6.54 -19.52 -0.06
N SER A 124 -7.73 -20.05 0.28
CA SER A 124 -8.98 -19.71 -0.40
C SER A 124 -9.60 -18.38 0.02
N PHE A 125 -9.37 -17.88 1.24
CA PHE A 125 -10.03 -16.66 1.71
C PHE A 125 -9.33 -15.37 1.25
N VAL A 126 -8.02 -15.42 1.03
CA VAL A 126 -7.26 -14.26 0.55
C VAL A 126 -7.44 -14.08 -0.97
N GLN A 127 -7.54 -15.17 -1.73
CA GLN A 127 -7.79 -15.11 -3.17
C GLN A 127 -9.21 -14.66 -3.53
N ALA A 128 -10.20 -14.93 -2.66
CA ALA A 128 -11.61 -14.58 -2.90
C ALA A 128 -11.95 -13.09 -2.65
N LEU A 129 -11.12 -12.35 -1.90
CA LEU A 129 -11.37 -10.93 -1.60
C LEU A 129 -10.54 -9.97 -2.46
N ILE A 130 -9.51 -10.46 -3.17
CA ILE A 130 -8.58 -9.62 -3.95
C ILE A 130 -8.78 -9.77 -5.47
N PHE A 131 -9.38 -10.88 -5.95
CA PHE A 131 -9.61 -11.13 -7.38
C PHE A 131 -11.07 -11.50 -7.73
N GLY A 132 -12.04 -10.93 -7.01
CA GLY A 132 -13.46 -11.02 -7.34
C GLY A 132 -13.88 -10.01 -8.40
#